data_AF-A0A8J6SNI9-F1
#
_entry.id   AF-A0A8J6SNI9-F1
#
_cell.length_a   1.000
_cell.length_b   1.000
_cell.length_c   1.000
_cell.angle_alpha   90.00
_cell.angle_beta   90.00
_cell.angle_gamma   90.00
#
_symmetry.space_group_name_H-M   'P 1'
#
loop_
_entity.id
_entity.type
_entity.pdbx_description
1 polymer ?
#
loop_
_entity_poly.entity_id
_entity_poly.type
_entity_poly.pdbx_seq_one_letter_code
_entity_poly.pdbx_strand_id
1 'polypeptide(L)'
;MRAWTGQGQPKNSKENRAKKPKRFWQLAAGLMIFQGMFLGSPALAKVEQNTLSYGDLLQKIDANQVTKVEIDPATKIARVTLKGQSSTAPRQEVMLFEQNPELIERLRDKNIDLDVQPSGDNAAVLGVAANLLLLLFLMAVLMFVFRRSSNSSGQAMNFGKSRARFQMEAKTGIKFDDVAGIEEAKEELEEVVTFLKQPER
;
A
#
# COMPACT_ATOMS: atom_id res chain seq x y z
N MET A 1 -24.86 -71.17 -7.81
CA MET A 1 -23.73 -70.57 -8.58
C MET A 1 -24.30 -69.71 -9.71
N ARG A 2 -24.08 -68.38 -9.66
CA ARG A 2 -24.13 -67.34 -10.72
C ARG A 2 -24.37 -66.00 -10.01
N ALA A 3 -23.29 -65.33 -9.62
CA ALA A 3 -22.65 -64.22 -10.36
C ALA A 3 -23.38 -62.89 -10.10
N TRP A 4 -22.79 -62.15 -9.16
CA TRP A 4 -23.09 -60.78 -8.75
C TRP A 4 -22.56 -59.83 -9.83
N THR A 5 -23.41 -59.00 -10.43
CA THR A 5 -22.99 -57.90 -11.32
C THR A 5 -23.99 -56.75 -11.18
N GLY A 6 -23.53 -55.56 -10.77
CA GLY A 6 -24.38 -54.37 -10.76
C GLY A 6 -23.91 -53.26 -9.83
N GLN A 7 -22.63 -52.93 -9.95
CA GLN A 7 -21.92 -51.80 -9.36
C GLN A 7 -22.73 -50.48 -9.35
N GLY A 8 -22.96 -49.93 -8.16
CA GLY A 8 -23.40 -48.55 -8.00
C GLY A 8 -22.33 -47.57 -8.47
N GLN A 9 -22.74 -46.55 -9.23
CA GLN A 9 -21.95 -45.35 -9.47
C GLN A 9 -22.78 -44.11 -9.12
N PRO A 10 -22.39 -43.28 -8.14
CA PRO A 10 -22.85 -41.91 -8.09
C PRO A 10 -22.09 -41.07 -9.14
N LYS A 11 -22.85 -40.39 -10.01
CA LYS A 11 -22.32 -39.44 -10.99
C LYS A 11 -21.66 -38.26 -10.27
N ASN A 12 -20.36 -38.21 -10.45
CA ASN A 12 -19.38 -37.20 -10.06
C ASN A 12 -19.83 -35.75 -10.37
N SER A 13 -20.23 -34.98 -9.35
CA SER A 13 -20.35 -33.52 -9.46
C SER A 13 -18.94 -32.93 -9.52
N LYS A 14 -18.49 -32.53 -10.72
CA LYS A 14 -17.23 -31.80 -10.88
C LYS A 14 -17.36 -30.43 -10.22
N GLU A 15 -16.97 -30.36 -8.95
CA GLU A 15 -16.72 -29.14 -8.20
C GLU A 15 -15.68 -28.32 -8.98
N ASN A 16 -16.15 -27.25 -9.61
CA ASN A 16 -15.36 -26.40 -10.47
C ASN A 16 -14.49 -25.48 -9.59
N ARG A 17 -13.42 -26.05 -9.00
CA ARG A 17 -12.42 -25.28 -8.26
C ARG A 17 -11.64 -24.43 -9.24
N ALA A 18 -12.03 -23.16 -9.36
CA ALA A 18 -11.27 -22.15 -10.08
C ALA A 18 -9.82 -22.17 -9.58
N LYS A 19 -8.91 -22.70 -10.40
CA LYS A 19 -7.47 -22.73 -10.10
C LYS A 19 -7.01 -21.29 -10.01
N LYS A 20 -6.78 -20.79 -8.79
CA LYS A 20 -6.24 -19.44 -8.54
C LYS A 20 -4.97 -19.28 -9.40
N PRO A 21 -4.83 -18.18 -10.18
CA PRO A 21 -3.69 -18.03 -11.07
C PRO A 21 -2.42 -17.98 -10.23
N LYS A 22 -1.64 -19.08 -10.21
CA LYS A 22 -0.41 -19.19 -9.39
C LYS A 22 0.56 -18.03 -9.64
N ARG A 23 0.57 -17.50 -10.87
CA ARG A 23 1.37 -16.32 -11.25
C ARG A 23 0.92 -15.01 -10.58
N PHE A 24 -0.36 -14.84 -10.28
CA PHE A 24 -0.85 -13.67 -9.54
C PHE A 24 -0.33 -13.67 -8.10
N TRP A 25 -0.36 -14.83 -7.44
CA TRP A 25 0.18 -14.99 -6.08
C TRP A 25 1.70 -14.86 -6.02
N GLN A 26 2.42 -15.33 -7.05
CA GLN A 26 3.86 -15.13 -7.17
C GLN A 26 4.24 -13.65 -7.39
N LEU A 27 3.47 -12.92 -8.19
CA LEU A 27 3.66 -11.48 -8.38
C LEU A 27 3.32 -10.68 -7.11
N ALA A 28 2.24 -11.04 -6.42
CA ALA A 28 1.87 -10.42 -5.15
C ALA A 28 2.90 -10.68 -4.04
N ALA A 29 3.43 -11.90 -3.95
CA ALA A 29 4.51 -12.25 -3.02
C ALA A 29 5.81 -11.51 -3.36
N GLY A 30 6.17 -11.41 -4.65
CA GLY A 30 7.33 -10.64 -5.10
C GLY A 30 7.20 -9.14 -4.78
N LEU A 31 6.01 -8.57 -4.95
CA LEU A 31 5.73 -7.17 -4.60
C LEU A 31 5.84 -6.93 -3.08
N MET A 32 5.34 -7.85 -2.25
CA MET A 32 5.47 -7.75 -0.79
C MET A 32 6.92 -7.84 -0.32
N ILE A 33 7.72 -8.75 -0.90
CA ILE A 33 9.16 -8.88 -0.56
C ILE A 33 9.93 -7.63 -1.03
N PHE A 34 9.62 -7.12 -2.22
CA PHE A 34 10.21 -5.89 -2.75
C PHE A 34 9.87 -4.66 -1.89
N GLN A 35 8.62 -4.55 -1.41
CA GLN A 35 8.24 -3.52 -0.44
C GLN A 35 8.98 -3.69 0.89
N GLY A 36 9.09 -4.93 1.41
CA GLY A 36 9.82 -5.21 2.65
C GLY A 36 11.29 -4.82 2.58
N MET A 37 11.90 -4.91 1.40
CA MET A 37 13.30 -4.55 1.15
C MET A 37 13.51 -3.03 1.01
N PHE A 38 12.50 -2.26 0.61
CA PHE A 38 12.53 -0.80 0.57
C PHE A 38 12.09 -0.13 1.88
N LEU A 39 11.18 -0.74 2.63
CA LEU A 39 10.71 -0.26 3.94
C LEU A 39 11.70 -0.54 5.08
N GLY A 40 12.67 -1.45 4.87
CA GLY A 40 13.68 -1.83 5.85
C GLY A 40 14.97 -1.00 5.82
N SER A 41 15.13 -0.07 4.86
CA SER A 41 16.27 0.85 4.89
C SER A 41 15.97 2.00 5.85
N PRO A 42 16.77 2.24 6.91
CA PRO A 42 16.79 3.52 7.61
C PRO A 42 17.49 4.55 6.71
N ALA A 43 16.99 4.75 5.49
CA ALA A 43 17.47 5.78 4.56
C ALA A 43 16.84 7.15 4.86
N LEU A 44 16.01 7.24 5.90
CA LEU A 44 15.97 8.43 6.72
C LEU A 44 17.07 8.24 7.76
N ALA A 45 18.32 8.50 7.36
CA ALA A 45 19.36 8.83 8.31
C ALA A 45 18.73 9.89 9.22
N LYS A 46 18.45 9.53 10.47
CA LYS A 46 18.18 10.49 11.51
C LYS A 46 19.46 11.31 11.56
N VAL A 47 19.47 12.42 10.83
CA VAL A 47 20.49 13.45 10.98
C VAL A 47 20.47 13.70 12.47
N GLU A 48 21.52 13.25 13.15
CA GLU A 48 21.72 13.54 14.55
C GLU A 48 21.94 15.05 14.54
N GLN A 49 20.82 15.77 14.62
CA GLN A 49 20.77 17.20 14.66
C GLN A 49 21.48 17.54 15.95
N ASN A 50 22.80 17.77 15.84
CA ASN A 50 23.64 18.33 16.89
C ASN A 50 23.26 19.81 17.02
N THR A 51 21.98 20.03 17.36
CA THR A 51 21.37 21.35 17.44
C THR A 51 21.71 21.92 18.79
N LEU A 52 22.37 23.07 18.76
CA LEU A 52 22.68 23.86 19.93
C LEU A 52 21.61 24.96 20.04
N SER A 53 21.16 25.28 21.26
CA SER A 53 20.22 26.38 21.43
C SER A 53 20.90 27.73 21.19
N TYR A 54 20.12 28.75 20.81
CA TYR A 54 20.66 30.10 20.63
C TYR A 54 21.27 30.66 21.92
N GLY A 55 20.65 30.39 23.08
CA GLY A 55 21.20 30.80 24.38
C GLY A 55 22.53 30.12 24.70
N ASP A 56 22.64 28.82 24.44
CA ASP A 56 23.89 28.08 24.66
C ASP A 56 25.00 28.55 23.71
N LEU A 57 24.65 28.97 22.48
CA LEU A 57 25.58 29.59 21.55
C LEU A 57 26.16 30.87 22.14
N LEU A 58 25.31 31.78 22.62
CA LEU A 58 25.77 33.03 23.25
C LEU A 58 26.68 32.74 24.45
N GLN A 59 26.31 31.77 25.29
CA GLN A 59 27.13 31.39 26.43
C GLN A 59 28.50 30.83 26.02
N LYS A 60 28.56 30.03 24.95
CA LYS A 60 29.83 29.49 24.42
C LYS A 60 30.69 30.55 23.75
N ILE A 61 30.08 31.57 23.14
CA ILE A 61 30.78 32.74 22.62
C ILE A 61 31.39 33.53 23.77
N ASP A 62 30.63 33.80 24.82
CA ASP A 62 31.11 34.50 26.02
C ASP A 62 32.27 33.74 26.68
N ALA A 63 32.18 32.40 26.71
CA ALA A 63 33.21 31.49 27.21
C ALA A 63 34.42 31.30 26.26
N ASN A 64 34.49 32.02 25.13
CA ASN A 64 35.56 31.90 24.13
C ASN A 64 35.76 30.49 23.57
N GLN A 65 34.71 29.68 23.49
CA GLN A 65 34.76 28.30 22.99
C GLN A 65 34.47 28.16 21.50
N VAL A 66 34.08 29.25 20.83
CA VAL A 66 33.74 29.29 19.41
C VAL A 66 34.90 29.86 18.60
N THR A 67 35.19 29.25 17.44
CA THR A 67 36.26 29.67 16.51
C THR A 67 35.71 30.32 15.26
N LYS A 68 34.65 29.74 14.67
CA LYS A 68 34.04 30.22 13.43
C LYS A 68 32.53 30.05 13.49
N VAL A 69 31.80 31.05 13.00
CA VAL A 69 30.34 31.00 12.81
C VAL A 69 30.02 31.24 11.34
N GLU A 70 29.41 30.25 10.70
CA GLU A 70 28.90 30.35 9.33
C GLU A 70 27.39 30.52 9.37
N ILE A 71 26.88 31.65 8.88
CA ILE A 71 25.44 31.92 8.83
C ILE A 71 24.90 31.58 7.44
N ASP A 72 23.82 30.79 7.42
CA ASP A 72 23.01 30.58 6.23
C ASP A 72 21.75 31.47 6.29
N PRO A 73 21.68 32.55 5.50
CA PRO A 73 20.53 33.45 5.50
C PRO A 73 19.28 32.82 4.87
N ALA A 74 19.42 31.79 4.03
CA ALA A 74 18.28 31.15 3.37
C ALA A 74 17.54 30.21 4.33
N THR A 75 18.28 29.43 5.12
CA THR A 75 17.72 28.46 6.07
C THR A 75 17.58 29.01 7.50
N LYS A 76 18.17 30.18 7.78
CA LYS A 76 18.24 30.80 9.12
C LYS A 76 18.96 29.90 10.13
N ILE A 77 19.99 29.19 9.67
CA ILE A 77 20.79 28.29 10.49
C ILE A 77 22.23 28.82 10.55
N ALA A 78 22.79 28.90 11.75
CA ALA A 78 24.21 29.09 11.96
C ALA A 78 24.90 27.75 12.18
N ARG A 79 25.99 27.49 11.45
CA ARG A 79 26.92 26.38 11.67
C ARG A 79 28.10 26.88 12.49
N VAL A 80 28.28 26.30 13.67
CA VAL A 80 29.25 26.75 14.67
C VAL A 80 30.37 25.73 14.79
N THR A 81 31.61 26.22 14.75
CA THR A 81 32.82 25.41 14.97
C THR A 81 33.41 25.73 16.34
N LEU A 82 33.46 24.74 17.23
CA LEU A 82 34.04 24.90 18.57
C LEU A 82 35.56 24.69 18.57
N LYS A 83 36.25 25.27 19.54
CA LYS A 83 37.69 25.06 19.77
C LYS A 83 37.93 23.59 20.14
N GLY A 84 38.89 22.97 19.44
CA GLY A 84 39.23 21.55 19.62
C GLY A 84 38.34 20.57 18.83
N GLN A 85 37.34 21.06 18.09
CA GLN A 85 36.56 20.22 17.18
C GLN A 85 37.35 20.04 15.87
N SER A 86 37.56 18.78 15.47
CA SER A 86 38.19 18.44 14.19
C SER A 86 37.29 18.86 13.01
N SER A 87 37.88 19.21 11.87
CA SER A 87 37.16 19.59 10.63
C SER A 87 36.17 18.52 10.14
N THR A 88 36.35 17.27 10.57
CA THR A 88 35.50 16.11 10.24
C THR A 88 34.36 15.89 11.25
N ALA A 89 34.34 16.60 12.38
CA ALA A 89 33.28 16.45 13.39
C ALA A 89 31.97 17.12 12.92
N PRO A 90 30.79 16.59 13.32
CA PRO A 90 29.52 17.21 12.98
C PRO A 90 29.46 18.63 13.58
N ARG A 91 29.35 19.62 12.70
CA ARG A 91 29.18 21.03 13.09
C ARG A 91 27.89 21.19 13.88
N GLN A 92 27.90 22.06 14.88
CA GLN A 92 26.69 22.35 15.65
C GLN A 92 25.83 23.33 14.87
N GLU A 93 24.55 23.01 14.72
CA GLU A 93 23.58 23.86 14.03
C GLU A 93 22.76 24.62 15.07
N VAL A 94 22.56 25.93 14.84
CA VAL A 94 21.79 26.80 15.72
C VAL A 94 20.75 27.51 14.88
N MET A 95 19.49 27.40 15.25
CA MET A 95 18.42 28.19 14.64
C MET A 95 18.57 29.67 15.05
N LEU A 96 18.56 30.55 14.07
CA LEU A 96 18.66 31.99 14.24
C LEU A 96 17.30 32.67 14.12
N PHE A 97 17.18 33.84 14.74
CA PHE A 97 16.04 34.73 14.53
C PHE A 97 16.16 35.49 13.20
N GLU A 98 15.11 36.22 12.82
CA GLU A 98 15.12 37.09 11.62
C GLU A 98 16.28 38.11 11.66
N GLN A 99 16.57 38.61 12.85
CA GLN A 99 17.64 39.56 13.12
C GLN A 99 18.32 39.13 14.41
N ASN A 100 19.66 39.12 14.41
CA ASN A 100 20.46 38.69 15.56
C ASN A 100 21.53 39.75 15.90
N PRO A 101 21.13 40.99 16.25
CA PRO A 101 22.08 42.07 16.52
C PRO A 101 23.02 41.73 17.68
N GLU A 102 22.49 41.12 18.75
CA GLU A 102 23.30 40.71 19.91
C GLU A 102 24.37 39.67 19.57
N LEU A 103 24.06 38.73 18.67
CA LEU A 103 25.02 37.73 18.21
C LEU A 103 26.16 38.40 17.43
N ILE A 104 25.82 39.28 16.49
CA ILE A 104 26.81 39.97 15.65
C ILE A 104 27.71 40.87 16.50
N GLU A 105 27.14 41.56 17.48
CA GLU A 105 27.89 42.42 18.42
C GLU A 105 28.89 41.60 19.25
N ARG A 106 28.44 40.51 19.87
CA ARG A 106 29.32 39.64 20.67
C ARG A 106 30.41 38.94 19.85
N LEU A 107 30.08 38.52 18.62
CA LEU A 107 31.08 37.93 17.72
C LEU A 107 32.16 38.95 17.34
N ARG A 108 31.77 40.21 17.12
CA ARG A 108 32.69 41.31 16.84
C ARG A 108 33.56 41.65 18.05
N ASP A 109 32.97 41.73 19.24
CA ASP A 109 33.70 42.01 20.48
C ASP A 109 34.76 40.94 20.81
N LYS A 110 34.44 39.68 20.50
CA LYS A 110 35.35 38.54 20.68
C LYS A 110 36.27 38.29 19.48
N ASN A 111 36.16 39.08 18.41
CA ASN A 111 36.95 38.97 17.19
C ASN A 111 36.91 37.56 16.57
N ILE A 112 35.70 36.98 16.50
CA ILE A 112 35.44 35.65 15.95
C ILE A 112 35.12 35.78 14.46
N ASP A 113 35.66 34.87 13.63
CA ASP A 113 35.39 34.85 12.20
C ASP A 113 33.89 34.55 11.93
N LEU A 114 33.23 35.54 11.35
CA LEU A 114 31.87 35.48 10.85
C LEU A 114 31.92 35.32 9.32
N ASP A 115 31.31 34.25 8.83
CA ASP A 115 31.23 33.97 7.40
C ASP A 115 29.76 33.74 7.01
N VAL A 116 29.39 34.10 5.79
CA VAL A 116 28.01 33.97 5.29
C VAL A 116 28.02 33.05 4.09
N GLN A 117 27.56 31.82 4.31
CA GLN A 117 27.57 30.79 3.28
C GLN A 117 26.14 30.27 3.07
N PRO A 118 25.45 30.67 1.99
CA PRO A 118 24.14 30.12 1.67
C PRO A 118 24.28 28.63 1.34
N SER A 119 23.48 27.77 1.97
CA SER A 119 23.42 26.37 1.60
C SER A 119 22.72 26.28 0.24
N GLY A 120 23.42 25.78 -0.77
CA GLY A 120 22.90 25.76 -2.13
C GLY A 120 21.56 25.02 -2.25
N ASP A 121 20.68 25.52 -3.12
CA ASP A 121 19.34 25.01 -3.43
C ASP A 121 19.27 23.56 -3.95
N ASN A 122 20.41 22.86 -3.97
CA ASN A 122 20.54 21.49 -4.43
C ASN A 122 19.56 20.55 -3.71
N ALA A 123 19.27 20.77 -2.42
CA ALA A 123 18.28 19.96 -1.69
C ALA A 123 16.86 20.17 -2.24
N ALA A 124 16.47 21.40 -2.60
CA ALA A 124 15.18 21.69 -3.21
C ALA A 124 15.11 21.13 -4.64
N VAL A 125 16.17 21.28 -5.43
CA VAL A 125 16.25 20.73 -6.80
C VAL A 125 16.19 19.20 -6.78
N LEU A 126 16.91 18.54 -5.88
CA LEU A 126 16.84 17.09 -5.67
C LEU A 126 15.45 16.66 -5.19
N GLY A 127 14.81 17.43 -4.30
CA GLY A 127 13.45 17.17 -3.84
C GLY A 127 12.43 17.26 -4.98
N VAL A 128 12.54 18.27 -5.84
CA VAL A 128 11.69 18.42 -7.04
C VAL A 128 11.96 17.29 -8.04
N ALA A 129 13.24 16.97 -8.29
CA ALA A 129 13.62 15.87 -9.17
C ALA A 129 13.10 14.52 -8.67
N ALA A 130 13.18 14.25 -7.36
CA ALA A 130 12.65 13.03 -6.74
C ALA A 130 11.12 12.93 -6.87
N ASN A 131 10.39 14.03 -6.64
CA ASN A 131 8.95 14.07 -6.85
C ASN A 131 8.57 13.86 -8.31
N LEU A 132 9.30 14.48 -9.24
CA LEU A 132 9.08 14.31 -10.68
C LEU A 132 9.36 12.87 -11.11
N LEU A 133 10.43 12.26 -10.60
CA LEU A 133 10.76 10.86 -10.85
C LEU A 133 9.64 9.94 -10.33
N LEU A 134 9.13 10.17 -9.12
CA LEU A 134 8.02 9.40 -8.55
C LEU A 134 6.75 9.53 -9.42
N LEU A 135 6.41 10.73 -9.88
CA LEU A 135 5.27 10.97 -10.77
C LEU A 135 5.44 10.25 -12.11
N LEU A 136 6.62 10.34 -12.71
CA LEU A 136 6.95 9.64 -13.96
C LEU A 136 6.93 8.12 -13.79
N PHE A 137 7.41 7.61 -12.65
CA PHE A 137 7.35 6.20 -12.31
C PHE A 137 5.90 5.72 -12.22
N LEU A 138 5.03 6.46 -11.51
CA LEU A 138 3.60 6.15 -11.43
C LEU A 138 2.94 6.14 -12.82
N MET A 139 3.23 7.16 -13.63
CA MET A 139 2.75 7.25 -15.02
C MET A 139 3.25 6.08 -15.87
N ALA A 140 4.51 5.67 -15.72
CA ALA A 140 5.08 4.54 -16.45
C ALA A 140 4.43 3.21 -16.05
N VAL A 141 4.21 2.98 -14.75
CA VAL A 141 3.50 1.79 -14.26
C VAL A 141 2.06 1.77 -14.77
N LEU A 142 1.36 2.91 -14.71
CA LEU A 142 -0.01 3.01 -15.17
C LEU A 142 -0.11 2.81 -16.70
N MET A 143 0.80 3.40 -17.47
CA MET A 143 0.92 3.17 -18.92
C MET A 143 1.21 1.70 -19.21
N PHE A 144 2.08 1.04 -18.45
CA PHE A 144 2.38 -0.38 -18.62
C PHE A 144 1.16 -1.26 -18.36
N VAL A 145 0.37 -0.96 -17.32
CA VAL A 145 -0.89 -1.65 -17.02
C VAL A 145 -1.92 -1.43 -18.14
N PHE A 146 -2.11 -0.19 -18.61
CA PHE A 146 -3.04 0.10 -19.70
C PHE A 146 -2.60 -0.53 -21.02
N ARG A 147 -1.29 -0.53 -21.33
CA ARG A 147 -0.73 -1.19 -22.51
C ARG A 147 -0.90 -2.71 -22.46
N ARG A 148 -0.88 -3.32 -21.28
CA ARG A 148 -1.18 -4.74 -21.10
C ARG A 148 -2.69 -5.03 -21.16
N SER A 149 -3.51 -4.11 -20.65
CA SER A 149 -4.97 -4.22 -20.65
C SER A 149 -5.59 -3.99 -22.05
N SER A 150 -5.00 -3.14 -22.90
CA SER A 150 -5.49 -2.92 -24.27
C SER A 150 -5.39 -4.16 -25.17
N ASN A 151 -4.44 -5.06 -24.90
CA ASN A 151 -4.39 -6.40 -25.52
C ASN A 151 -5.46 -7.39 -24.97
N SER A 152 -6.22 -6.99 -23.95
CA SER A 152 -7.36 -7.70 -23.35
C SER A 152 -8.68 -6.93 -23.53
N SER A 153 -8.70 -5.95 -24.45
CA SER A 153 -9.84 -5.07 -24.75
C SER A 153 -11.14 -5.80 -25.14
N GLY A 154 -11.09 -7.10 -25.46
CA GLY A 154 -12.28 -7.92 -25.67
C GLY A 154 -12.99 -8.41 -24.39
N GLN A 155 -12.37 -8.33 -23.20
CA GLN A 155 -12.92 -8.95 -21.99
C GLN A 155 -13.69 -7.97 -21.09
N ALA A 156 -13.29 -6.69 -21.05
CA ALA A 156 -14.00 -5.65 -20.27
C ALA A 156 -15.43 -5.40 -20.79
N MET A 157 -15.67 -5.54 -22.10
CA MET A 157 -16.98 -5.38 -22.73
C MET A 157 -17.94 -6.56 -22.48
N ASN A 158 -17.44 -7.67 -21.91
CA ASN A 158 -18.25 -8.83 -21.52
C ASN A 158 -18.69 -8.80 -20.05
N PHE A 159 -18.19 -7.88 -19.21
CA PHE A 159 -18.64 -7.74 -17.82
C PHE A 159 -20.08 -7.21 -17.69
N GLY A 160 -20.63 -6.58 -18.73
CA GLY A 160 -22.04 -6.17 -18.79
C GLY A 160 -23.00 -7.23 -19.35
N LYS A 161 -22.48 -8.32 -19.94
CA LYS A 161 -23.30 -9.39 -20.54
C LYS A 161 -23.40 -10.59 -19.60
N SER A 162 -23.87 -10.36 -18.36
CA SER A 162 -24.34 -11.47 -17.54
C SER A 162 -25.58 -12.06 -18.21
N ARG A 163 -25.41 -13.17 -18.96
CA ARG A 163 -26.52 -14.06 -19.27
C ARG A 163 -26.90 -14.73 -17.96
N ALA A 164 -27.85 -14.13 -17.23
CA ALA A 164 -28.59 -14.82 -16.20
C ALA A 164 -29.12 -16.11 -16.83
N ARG A 165 -28.63 -17.25 -16.34
CA ARG A 165 -29.13 -18.57 -16.74
C ARG A 165 -30.57 -18.63 -16.24
N PHE A 166 -31.54 -18.32 -17.10
CA PHE A 166 -32.93 -18.69 -16.88
C PHE A 166 -32.95 -20.22 -16.86
N GLN A 167 -32.92 -20.79 -15.66
CA GLN A 167 -33.26 -22.17 -15.46
C GLN A 167 -34.76 -22.23 -15.67
N MET A 168 -35.19 -22.67 -16.85
CA MET A 168 -36.59 -23.07 -17.00
C MET A 168 -36.81 -24.19 -16.00
N GLU A 169 -37.73 -24.00 -15.06
CA GLU A 169 -38.22 -25.09 -14.22
C GLU A 169 -38.58 -26.24 -15.15
N ALA A 170 -37.96 -27.39 -14.91
CA ALA A 170 -38.32 -28.60 -15.61
C ALA A 170 -39.79 -28.87 -15.27
N LYS A 171 -40.69 -28.59 -16.22
CA LYS A 171 -42.03 -29.19 -16.21
C LYS A 171 -41.80 -30.69 -16.32
N THR A 172 -41.67 -31.36 -15.18
CA THR A 172 -41.33 -32.79 -15.13
C THR A 172 -42.48 -33.66 -15.63
N GLY A 173 -43.67 -33.11 -15.89
CA GLY A 173 -44.73 -33.76 -16.67
C GLY A 173 -45.26 -35.08 -16.09
N ILE A 174 -44.79 -35.47 -14.91
CA ILE A 174 -45.09 -36.72 -14.22
C ILE A 174 -46.49 -36.66 -13.62
N LYS A 175 -47.32 -37.64 -13.96
CA LYS A 175 -48.64 -37.87 -13.37
C LYS A 175 -48.52 -38.92 -12.27
N PHE A 176 -49.49 -38.98 -11.38
CA PHE A 176 -49.54 -40.00 -10.32
C PHE A 176 -49.56 -41.44 -10.86
N ASP A 177 -49.96 -41.64 -12.11
CA ASP A 177 -49.95 -42.95 -12.78
C ASP A 177 -48.55 -43.38 -13.24
N ASP A 178 -47.59 -42.45 -13.28
CA ASP A 178 -46.21 -42.70 -13.74
C ASP A 178 -45.27 -43.11 -12.59
N VAL A 179 -45.78 -43.27 -11.37
CA VAL A 179 -45.01 -43.67 -10.18
C VAL A 179 -45.17 -45.18 -9.96
N ALA A 180 -44.15 -45.96 -10.36
CA ALA A 180 -44.20 -47.41 -10.30
C ALA A 180 -43.80 -47.96 -8.91
N GLY A 181 -44.60 -48.88 -8.35
CA GLY A 181 -44.21 -49.77 -7.25
C GLY A 181 -44.41 -49.23 -5.84
N ILE A 182 -45.23 -48.19 -5.67
CA ILE A 182 -45.59 -47.63 -4.36
C ILE A 182 -47.10 -47.36 -4.33
N GLU A 183 -47.88 -48.41 -4.55
CA GLU A 183 -49.33 -48.37 -4.62
C GLU A 183 -49.95 -47.97 -3.26
N GLU A 184 -49.35 -48.42 -2.15
CA GLU A 184 -49.78 -48.11 -0.78
C GLU A 184 -49.69 -46.60 -0.47
N ALA A 185 -48.58 -45.95 -0.84
CA ALA A 185 -48.42 -44.51 -0.63
C ALA A 185 -49.25 -43.66 -1.62
N LYS A 186 -49.63 -44.20 -2.77
CA LYS A 186 -50.53 -43.51 -3.71
C LYS A 186 -51.95 -43.45 -3.15
N GLU A 187 -52.42 -44.54 -2.54
CA GLU A 187 -53.75 -44.63 -1.94
C GLU A 187 -53.88 -43.72 -0.69
N GLU A 188 -52.89 -43.73 0.21
CA GLU A 188 -52.86 -42.82 1.36
C GLU A 188 -52.88 -41.33 0.95
N LEU A 189 -52.13 -40.97 -0.10
CA LEU A 189 -52.07 -39.59 -0.58
C LEU A 189 -53.37 -39.17 -1.30
N GLU A 190 -54.03 -40.10 -1.98
CA GLU A 190 -55.32 -39.87 -2.63
C GLU A 190 -56.45 -39.60 -1.60
N GLU A 191 -56.42 -40.28 -0.46
CA GLU A 191 -57.35 -40.03 0.66
C GLU A 191 -57.18 -38.61 1.22
N VAL A 192 -55.94 -38.18 1.47
CA VAL A 192 -55.64 -36.83 1.96
C VAL A 192 -56.10 -35.76 0.96
N VAL A 193 -55.88 -35.97 -0.34
CA VAL A 193 -56.33 -35.04 -1.38
C VAL A 193 -57.85 -35.02 -1.50
N THR A 194 -58.52 -36.16 -1.29
CA THR A 194 -59.99 -36.25 -1.29
C THR A 194 -60.57 -35.50 -0.09
N PHE A 195 -59.98 -35.65 1.11
CA PHE A 195 -60.33 -34.89 2.31
C PHE A 195 -60.22 -33.38 2.07
N LEU A 196 -59.15 -32.93 1.39
CA LEU A 196 -58.98 -31.51 1.07
C LEU A 196 -59.95 -30.98 0.00
N LYS A 197 -60.44 -31.84 -0.90
CA LYS A 197 -61.40 -31.44 -1.97
C LYS A 197 -62.85 -31.42 -1.50
N GLN A 198 -63.21 -32.20 -0.49
CA GLN A 198 -64.56 -32.27 0.06
C GLN A 198 -64.52 -32.24 1.59
N PRO A 199 -64.29 -31.05 2.20
CA PRO A 199 -64.06 -30.93 3.64
C PRO A 199 -65.33 -31.08 4.51
N GLU A 200 -66.51 -31.31 3.94
CA GLU A 200 -67.80 -31.36 4.66
C GLU A 200 -68.37 -32.78 4.86
N ARG A 201 -67.51 -33.80 4.87
CA ARG A 201 -67.81 -35.11 5.51
C ARG A 201 -66.69 -35.54 6.43
#